data_AF-A0A2P4SDG3-F1
#
_entry.id   AF-A0A2P4SDG3-F1
#
_cell.length_a   1.000
_cell.length_b   1.000
_cell.length_c   1.000
_cell.angle_alpha   90.00
_cell.angle_beta   90.00
_cell.angle_gamma   90.00
#
_symmetry.space_group_name_H-M   'P 1'
#
loop_
_entity.id
_entity.type
_entity.pdbx_description
1 polymer ?
#
loop_
_entity_poly.entity_id
_entity_poly.type
_entity_poly.pdbx_seq_one_letter_code
_entity_poly.pdbx_strand_id
1 'polypeptide(L)'
;NLLPTSTPQEAQQWLHRNRFSTFSRLFRNFSGADLLKLTREDVIQICGPADGIRLFNALKGRMVRPRLTIYVCQESQQLQELQQKHEDGDAVTSTFFVYHAIYLEELTAVELTEKLAQLFSISSQQISQIYKQGPTGIHVLISDEMIQNFQDESCFVLDTMKAETNDSYHIILK
;
A
#
# COMPACT_ATOMS: atom_id res chain seq x y z
N ASN A 1 -4.38 -5.15 12.62
CA ASN A 1 -3.55 -6.09 13.40
C ASN A 1 -3.65 -5.77 14.89
N LEU A 2 -3.51 -6.77 15.76
CA LEU A 2 -3.44 -6.58 17.21
C LEU A 2 -2.05 -6.04 17.58
N LEU A 3 -1.96 -5.05 18.46
CA LEU A 3 -0.69 -4.45 18.88
C LEU A 3 -0.28 -4.96 20.26
N PRO A 4 1.02 -5.03 20.60
CA PRO A 4 1.46 -5.39 21.95
C PRO A 4 0.92 -4.46 23.04
N THR A 5 0.70 -3.19 22.71
CA THR A 5 0.16 -2.18 23.63
C THR A 5 -1.36 -2.20 23.74
N SER A 6 -2.06 -3.06 22.97
CA SER A 6 -3.52 -3.14 23.02
C SER A 6 -4.00 -3.58 24.40
N THR A 7 -4.99 -2.86 24.93
CA THR A 7 -5.67 -3.18 26.19
C THR A 7 -6.48 -4.48 26.07
N PRO A 8 -6.85 -5.12 27.18
CA PRO A 8 -7.73 -6.30 27.14
C PRO A 8 -9.04 -6.04 26.39
N GLN A 9 -9.63 -4.85 26.52
CA GLN A 9 -10.86 -4.48 25.81
C GLN A 9 -10.66 -4.44 24.30
N GLU A 10 -9.54 -3.86 23.83
CA GLU A 10 -9.19 -3.84 22.40
C GLU A 10 -8.88 -5.24 21.87
N ALA A 11 -8.21 -6.08 22.66
CA ALA A 11 -7.96 -7.49 22.35
C ALA A 11 -9.28 -8.28 22.20
N GLN A 12 -10.26 -8.03 23.07
CA GLN A 12 -11.60 -8.60 22.95
C GLN A 12 -12.30 -8.17 21.66
N GLN A 13 -12.27 -6.88 21.32
CA GLN A 13 -12.82 -6.40 20.05
C GLN A 13 -12.13 -7.04 18.85
N TRP A 14 -10.81 -7.23 18.91
CA TRP A 14 -10.06 -7.90 17.87
C TRP A 14 -10.49 -9.37 17.70
N LEU A 15 -10.68 -10.12 18.79
CA LEU A 15 -11.21 -11.49 18.74
C LEU A 15 -12.60 -11.53 18.09
N HIS A 16 -13.49 -10.61 18.44
CA HIS A 16 -14.80 -10.50 17.81
C HIS A 16 -14.71 -10.22 16.30
N ARG A 17 -13.90 -9.24 15.88
CA ARG A 17 -13.71 -8.89 14.46
C ARG A 17 -13.14 -10.04 13.64
N ASN A 18 -12.26 -10.84 14.24
CA ASN A 18 -11.62 -11.99 13.58
C ASN A 18 -12.40 -13.31 13.72
N ARG A 19 -13.68 -13.25 14.13
CA ARG A 19 -14.57 -14.42 14.28
C ARG A 19 -14.09 -15.45 15.32
N PHE A 20 -13.45 -14.98 16.39
CA PHE A 20 -13.00 -15.76 17.54
C PHE A 20 -13.79 -15.43 18.83
N SER A 21 -15.02 -14.91 18.69
CA SER A 21 -15.86 -14.48 19.82
C SER A 21 -16.17 -15.60 20.82
N THR A 22 -16.17 -16.87 20.38
CA THR A 22 -16.34 -18.04 21.25
C THR A 22 -15.26 -18.12 22.33
N PHE A 23 -14.06 -17.60 22.07
CA PHE A 23 -12.94 -17.59 23.01
C PHE A 23 -12.82 -16.28 23.81
N SER A 24 -13.70 -15.29 23.58
CA SER A 24 -13.70 -14.00 24.28
C SER A 24 -13.68 -14.17 25.81
N ARG A 25 -14.47 -15.12 26.34
CA ARG A 25 -14.50 -15.39 27.78
C ARG A 25 -13.18 -15.96 28.31
N LEU A 26 -12.50 -16.82 27.56
CA LEU A 26 -11.22 -17.42 27.96
C LEU A 26 -10.11 -16.37 27.99
N PHE A 27 -10.08 -15.47 27.02
CA PHE A 27 -9.06 -14.44 26.89
C PHE A 27 -9.46 -13.09 27.50
N ARG A 28 -10.49 -13.03 28.36
CA ARG A 28 -11.10 -11.78 28.85
C ARG A 28 -10.08 -10.78 29.40
N ASN A 29 -9.07 -11.28 30.11
CA ASN A 29 -8.07 -10.46 30.80
C ASN A 29 -6.73 -10.39 30.06
N PHE A 30 -6.64 -10.98 28.87
CA PHE A 30 -5.41 -10.96 28.09
C PHE A 30 -5.30 -9.63 27.36
N SER A 31 -4.19 -8.92 27.57
CA SER A 31 -3.79 -7.80 26.74
C SER A 31 -3.29 -8.26 25.37
N GLY A 32 -3.04 -7.31 24.46
CA GLY A 32 -2.39 -7.59 23.19
C GLY A 32 -1.04 -8.28 23.35
N ALA A 33 -0.21 -7.83 24.30
CA ALA A 33 1.06 -8.46 24.63
C ALA A 33 0.89 -9.91 25.10
N ASP A 34 -0.12 -10.20 25.93
CA ASP A 34 -0.35 -11.55 26.46
C ASP A 34 -0.77 -12.52 25.36
N LEU A 35 -1.71 -12.11 24.50
CA LEU A 35 -2.13 -12.92 23.35
C LEU A 35 -0.97 -13.17 22.38
N LEU A 36 -0.15 -12.15 22.10
CA LEU A 36 0.98 -12.27 21.17
C LEU A 36 2.12 -13.16 21.70
N LYS A 37 2.24 -13.32 23.03
CA LYS A 37 3.22 -14.19 23.68
C LYS A 37 2.86 -15.67 23.62
N LEU A 38 1.59 -16.02 23.42
CA LEU A 38 1.16 -17.41 23.30
C LEU A 38 1.92 -18.12 22.16
N THR A 39 2.43 -19.31 22.46
CA THR A 39 3.06 -20.19 21.48
C THR A 39 2.00 -20.90 20.65
N ARG A 40 2.41 -21.56 19.55
CA ARG A 40 1.47 -22.31 18.72
C ARG A 40 0.81 -23.43 19.52
N GLU A 41 1.60 -24.09 20.34
CA GLU A 41 1.19 -25.18 21.24
C GLU A 41 0.17 -24.67 22.26
N ASP A 42 0.41 -23.51 22.90
CA ASP A 42 -0.52 -22.93 23.89
C ASP A 42 -1.90 -22.67 23.27
N VAL A 43 -1.94 -22.02 22.10
CA VAL A 43 -3.21 -21.66 21.45
C VAL A 43 -3.95 -22.92 20.98
N ILE A 44 -3.24 -23.93 20.47
CA ILE A 44 -3.83 -25.23 20.10
C ILE A 44 -4.39 -25.96 21.32
N GLN A 45 -3.69 -25.91 22.45
CA GLN A 45 -4.15 -26.55 23.68
C GLN A 45 -5.40 -25.85 24.25
N ILE A 46 -5.47 -24.52 24.18
CA ILE A 46 -6.60 -23.73 24.70
C ILE A 46 -7.82 -23.80 23.79
N CYS A 47 -7.64 -23.64 22.47
CA CYS A 47 -8.73 -23.49 21.50
C CYS A 47 -9.03 -24.77 20.71
N GLY A 48 -8.21 -25.82 20.85
CA GLY A 48 -8.26 -27.02 20.03
C GLY A 48 -7.49 -26.89 18.71
N PRO A 49 -7.24 -27.99 17.98
CA PRO A 49 -6.35 -28.01 16.82
C PRO A 49 -6.76 -27.05 15.70
N ALA A 50 -8.03 -27.07 15.28
CA ALA A 50 -8.49 -26.27 14.15
C ALA A 50 -8.50 -24.77 14.46
N ASP A 51 -9.16 -24.37 15.55
CA ASP A 51 -9.28 -22.95 15.92
C ASP A 51 -7.97 -22.40 16.48
N GLY A 52 -7.16 -23.22 17.16
CA GLY A 52 -5.87 -22.80 17.67
C GLY A 52 -4.86 -22.48 16.57
N ILE A 53 -4.82 -23.29 15.51
CA ILE A 53 -3.99 -22.98 14.32
C ILE A 53 -4.46 -21.68 13.66
N ARG A 54 -5.78 -21.49 13.50
CA ARG A 54 -6.35 -20.28 12.89
C ARG A 54 -6.03 -19.03 13.72
N LEU A 55 -6.23 -19.11 15.04
CA LEU A 55 -5.98 -18.00 15.96
C LEU A 55 -4.49 -17.66 16.03
N PHE A 56 -3.60 -18.66 16.11
CA PHE A 56 -2.15 -18.43 16.12
C PHE A 56 -1.68 -17.71 14.85
N ASN A 57 -2.16 -18.12 13.68
CA ASN A 57 -1.83 -17.46 12.42
C ASN A 57 -2.34 -16.01 12.36
N ALA A 58 -3.54 -15.75 12.91
CA ALA A 58 -4.10 -14.40 13.00
C ALA A 58 -3.31 -13.52 13.99
N LEU A 59 -2.88 -14.08 15.13
CA LEU A 59 -2.10 -13.38 16.15
C LEU A 59 -0.68 -13.04 15.68
N LYS A 60 0.00 -13.98 15.03
CA LYS A 60 1.33 -13.71 14.45
C LYS A 60 1.27 -12.76 13.26
N GLY A 61 0.07 -12.29 12.91
CA GLY A 61 -0.17 -11.21 11.96
C GLY A 61 0.76 -11.38 10.80
N ARG A 62 0.67 -12.54 10.10
CA ARG A 62 1.49 -12.76 8.91
C ARG A 62 1.34 -11.49 8.10
N MET A 63 2.43 -10.71 8.02
CA MET A 63 2.52 -9.64 7.05
C MET A 63 2.27 -10.38 5.75
N VAL A 64 1.08 -10.18 5.19
CA VAL A 64 0.80 -10.68 3.86
C VAL A 64 1.84 -9.93 3.05
N ARG A 65 2.84 -10.65 2.55
CA ARG A 65 3.85 -10.05 1.67
C ARG A 65 3.05 -9.29 0.62
N PRO A 66 3.34 -8.00 0.36
CA PRO A 66 2.63 -7.26 -0.65
C PRO A 66 2.64 -8.09 -1.93
N ARG A 67 1.48 -8.18 -2.57
CA ARG A 67 1.31 -8.98 -3.78
C ARG A 67 2.08 -8.38 -4.94
N LEU A 68 2.30 -7.08 -4.89
CA LEU A 68 3.10 -6.33 -5.83
C LEU A 68 3.80 -5.16 -5.11
N THR A 69 5.07 -4.96 -5.40
CA THR A 69 5.82 -3.75 -5.08
C THR A 69 6.10 -2.99 -6.37
N ILE A 70 5.82 -1.71 -6.42
CA ILE A 70 6.26 -0.83 -7.51
C ILE A 70 7.07 0.32 -6.95
N TYR A 71 8.01 0.83 -7.73
CA TYR A 71 8.79 2.00 -7.37
C TYR A 71 8.36 3.18 -8.22
N VAL A 72 8.05 4.31 -7.59
CA VAL A 72 7.61 5.51 -8.30
C VAL A 72 8.43 6.72 -7.90
N CYS A 73 8.81 7.55 -8.85
CA CYS A 73 9.44 8.85 -8.57
C CYS A 73 8.63 9.98 -9.20
N GLN A 74 8.54 11.11 -8.52
CA GLN A 74 7.96 12.32 -9.09
C GLN A 74 9.03 13.06 -9.90
N GLU A 75 8.73 13.37 -11.16
CA GLU A 75 9.57 14.30 -11.92
C GLU A 75 9.47 15.69 -11.26
N SER A 76 10.58 16.20 -10.74
CA SER A 76 10.59 17.48 -10.04
C SER A 76 10.28 18.61 -11.02
N GLN A 77 9.25 19.43 -10.76
CA GLN A 77 8.86 20.57 -11.61
C GLN A 77 10.01 21.57 -11.88
N GLN A 78 11.05 21.59 -11.02
CA GLN A 78 12.29 22.35 -11.27
C GLN A 78 12.95 22.01 -12.63
N LEU A 79 12.71 20.81 -13.18
CA LEU A 79 13.21 20.39 -14.49
C LEU A 79 12.54 21.08 -15.67
N GLN A 80 11.25 21.43 -15.57
CA GLN A 80 10.55 22.13 -16.65
C GLN A 80 10.97 23.61 -16.75
N GLU A 81 11.32 24.23 -15.62
CA GLU A 81 11.77 25.64 -15.60
C GLU A 81 13.25 25.79 -15.96
N LEU A 82 14.10 24.81 -15.64
CA LEU A 82 15.53 24.84 -15.98
C LEU A 82 15.82 24.48 -17.45
N GLN A 83 14.98 23.67 -18.10
CA GLN A 83 15.14 23.34 -19.53
C GLN A 83 14.84 24.52 -20.47
N GLN A 84 14.15 25.57 -20.00
CA GLN A 84 13.90 26.77 -20.82
C GLN A 84 15.02 27.81 -20.77
N LYS A 85 16.10 27.61 -19.98
CA LYS A 85 17.06 28.69 -19.67
C LYS A 85 18.55 28.46 -19.93
N HIS A 86 19.00 27.33 -20.49
CA HIS A 86 20.42 27.13 -20.79
C HIS A 86 20.64 26.57 -22.20
N GLU A 87 20.97 27.45 -23.16
CA GLU A 87 21.55 27.12 -24.46
C GLU A 87 23.09 27.05 -24.43
N ASP A 88 23.74 27.17 -23.27
CA ASP A 88 25.21 27.16 -23.23
C ASP A 88 25.78 26.44 -21.99
N GLY A 89 26.76 25.57 -22.24
CA GLY A 89 27.74 25.09 -21.26
C GLY A 89 27.32 23.98 -20.28
N ASP A 90 27.52 22.72 -20.70
CA ASP A 90 28.24 21.67 -19.97
C ASP A 90 27.97 21.47 -18.45
N ALA A 91 26.70 21.52 -18.04
CA ALA A 91 26.28 20.96 -16.76
C ALA A 91 25.54 19.65 -17.04
N VAL A 92 26.22 18.51 -16.86
CA VAL A 92 25.53 17.24 -16.54
C VAL A 92 24.87 17.47 -15.18
N THR A 93 23.72 18.12 -15.17
CA THR A 93 22.79 18.11 -14.05
C THR A 93 22.34 16.67 -13.92
N SER A 94 23.09 15.90 -13.12
CA SER A 94 22.73 14.53 -12.79
C SER A 94 21.39 14.60 -12.05
N THR A 95 20.31 14.45 -12.80
CA THR A 95 18.94 14.49 -12.28
C THR A 95 18.77 13.31 -11.32
N PHE A 96 18.65 13.62 -10.03
CA PHE A 96 18.53 12.59 -9.00
C PHE A 96 17.06 12.21 -8.86
N PHE A 97 16.69 11.04 -9.39
CA PHE A 97 15.34 10.50 -9.22
C PHE A 97 15.23 9.78 -7.86
N VAL A 98 14.39 10.30 -6.98
CA VAL A 98 14.06 9.65 -5.70
C VAL A 98 12.83 8.76 -5.90
N TYR A 99 13.07 7.45 -5.90
CA TYR A 99 12.00 6.46 -5.99
C TYR A 99 11.45 6.10 -4.62
N HIS A 100 10.13 5.98 -4.53
CA HIS A 100 9.39 5.54 -3.36
C HIS A 100 8.72 4.21 -3.66
N ALA A 101 8.81 3.27 -2.71
CA ALA A 101 8.13 1.99 -2.83
C ALA A 101 6.64 2.14 -2.52
N ILE A 102 5.79 1.65 -3.41
CA ILE A 102 4.36 1.46 -3.21
C ILE A 102 4.11 -0.04 -3.12
N TYR A 103 3.48 -0.45 -2.03
CA TYR A 103 3.13 -1.83 -1.75
C TYR A 103 1.62 -2.02 -1.92
N LEU A 104 1.23 -2.95 -2.77
CA LEU A 104 -0.18 -3.32 -2.98
C LEU A 104 -0.47 -4.67 -2.31
N GLU A 105 -1.44 -4.67 -1.40
CA GLU A 105 -1.98 -5.87 -0.76
C GLU A 105 -3.09 -6.50 -1.63
N GLU A 106 -3.83 -5.66 -2.35
CA GLU A 106 -4.87 -5.98 -3.32
C GLU A 106 -4.46 -5.45 -4.70
N LEU A 107 -4.47 -6.30 -5.73
CA LEU A 107 -4.04 -5.92 -7.08
C LEU A 107 -5.17 -5.14 -7.80
N THR A 108 -5.49 -3.94 -7.29
CA THR A 108 -6.61 -3.11 -7.73
C THR A 108 -6.19 -1.67 -8.01
N ALA A 109 -6.88 -1.03 -8.94
CA ALA A 109 -6.68 0.36 -9.31
C ALA A 109 -7.09 1.31 -8.17
N VAL A 110 -8.04 0.88 -7.34
CA VAL A 110 -8.46 1.63 -6.15
C VAL A 110 -7.33 1.71 -5.13
N GLU A 111 -6.72 0.59 -4.74
CA GLU A 111 -5.61 0.63 -3.78
C GLU A 111 -4.43 1.44 -4.34
N LEU A 112 -4.09 1.24 -5.62
CA LEU A 112 -3.03 2.02 -6.26
C LEU A 112 -3.30 3.53 -6.20
N THR A 113 -4.55 3.94 -6.46
CA THR A 113 -4.97 5.35 -6.37
C THR A 113 -4.82 5.88 -4.95
N GLU A 114 -5.25 5.13 -3.94
CA GLU A 114 -5.12 5.53 -2.54
C GLU A 114 -3.67 5.67 -2.10
N LYS A 115 -2.79 4.72 -2.49
CA LYS A 115 -1.35 4.77 -2.16
C LYS A 115 -0.65 5.93 -2.85
N LEU A 116 -0.98 6.21 -4.11
CA LEU A 116 -0.45 7.37 -4.83
C LEU A 116 -0.93 8.68 -4.21
N ALA A 117 -2.22 8.79 -3.88
CA ALA A 117 -2.78 9.96 -3.20
C ALA A 117 -2.07 10.22 -1.87
N GLN A 118 -1.84 9.16 -1.09
CA GLN A 118 -1.09 9.22 0.17
C GLN A 118 0.35 9.68 -0.05
N LEU A 119 1.04 9.14 -1.06
CA LEU A 119 2.41 9.53 -1.38
C LEU A 119 2.52 11.02 -1.71
N PHE A 120 1.54 11.57 -2.44
CA PHE A 120 1.48 12.98 -2.80
C PHE A 120 0.84 13.88 -1.73
N SER A 121 0.37 13.32 -0.61
CA SER A 121 -0.38 14.05 0.42
C SER A 121 -1.62 14.79 -0.13
N ILE A 122 -2.33 14.16 -1.08
CA ILE A 122 -3.58 14.67 -1.67
C ILE A 122 -4.77 13.74 -1.38
N SER A 123 -5.99 14.20 -1.64
CA SER A 123 -7.18 13.34 -1.59
C SER A 123 -7.22 12.42 -2.81
N SER A 124 -7.58 11.14 -2.62
CA SER A 124 -7.79 10.21 -3.73
C SER A 124 -8.88 10.66 -4.70
N GLN A 125 -9.83 11.48 -4.24
CA GLN A 125 -10.87 12.10 -5.07
C GLN A 125 -10.31 13.14 -6.06
N GLN A 126 -9.10 13.65 -5.82
CA GLN A 126 -8.41 14.55 -6.75
C GLN A 126 -7.71 13.79 -7.88
N ILE A 127 -7.58 12.46 -7.78
CA ILE A 127 -7.04 11.61 -8.84
C ILE A 127 -8.23 11.05 -9.63
N SER A 128 -8.42 11.52 -10.86
CA SER A 128 -9.55 11.08 -11.68
C SER A 128 -9.31 9.70 -12.30
N GLN A 129 -8.14 9.49 -12.90
CA GLN A 129 -7.74 8.24 -13.55
C GLN A 129 -6.22 8.08 -13.48
N ILE A 130 -5.74 6.84 -13.59
CA ILE A 130 -4.32 6.52 -13.72
C ILE A 130 -4.09 5.85 -15.06
N TYR A 131 -3.13 6.35 -15.82
CA TYR A 131 -2.73 5.81 -17.11
C TYR A 131 -1.31 5.26 -17.05
N LYS A 132 -1.02 4.24 -17.85
CA LYS A 132 0.35 3.82 -18.17
C LYS A 132 0.70 4.33 -19.56
N GLN A 133 1.86 4.99 -19.71
CA GLN A 133 2.35 5.40 -21.01
C GLN A 133 2.94 4.19 -21.78
N GLY A 134 2.54 4.03 -23.02
CA GLY A 134 3.07 3.05 -23.96
C GLY A 134 4.25 3.58 -24.79
N PRO A 135 4.94 2.73 -25.55
CA PRO A 135 6.14 3.09 -26.33
C PRO A 135 5.96 4.23 -27.35
N THR A 136 4.73 4.45 -27.82
CA THR A 136 4.38 5.51 -28.78
C THR A 136 3.70 6.70 -28.12
N GLY A 137 3.76 6.81 -26.79
CA GLY A 137 3.11 7.88 -26.03
C GLY A 137 1.61 7.71 -25.83
N ILE A 138 1.03 6.56 -26.18
CA ILE A 138 -0.38 6.26 -25.91
C ILE A 138 -0.61 6.12 -24.40
N HIS A 139 -1.71 6.69 -23.91
CA HIS A 139 -2.13 6.56 -22.51
C HIS A 139 -3.11 5.40 -22.39
N VAL A 140 -2.69 4.32 -21.73
CA VAL A 140 -3.52 3.13 -21.49
C VAL A 140 -4.08 3.22 -20.08
N LEU A 141 -5.41 3.15 -19.94
CA LEU A 141 -6.06 3.19 -18.63
C LEU A 141 -5.65 1.97 -17.79
N ILE A 142 -5.27 2.20 -16.53
CA ILE A 142 -4.90 1.13 -15.61
C ILE A 142 -6.15 0.55 -14.95
N SER A 143 -6.45 -0.72 -15.28
CA SER A 143 -7.47 -1.54 -14.60
C SER A 143 -6.85 -2.52 -13.60
N ASP A 144 -7.69 -3.18 -12.81
CA ASP A 144 -7.28 -4.25 -11.90
C ASP A 144 -6.56 -5.38 -12.64
N GLU A 145 -7.06 -5.80 -13.81
CA GLU A 145 -6.40 -6.81 -14.64
C GLU A 145 -5.04 -6.34 -15.13
N MET A 146 -4.89 -5.05 -15.44
CA MET A 146 -3.60 -4.50 -15.86
C MET A 146 -2.58 -4.55 -14.71
N ILE A 147 -2.98 -4.18 -13.49
CA ILE A 147 -2.13 -4.22 -12.30
C ILE A 147 -1.68 -5.65 -11.99
N GLN A 148 -2.55 -6.64 -12.19
CA GLN A 148 -2.19 -8.05 -12.02
C GLN A 148 -1.08 -8.52 -12.97
N ASN A 149 -0.91 -7.83 -14.10
CA ASN A 149 0.14 -8.11 -15.09
C ASN A 149 1.40 -7.27 -14.90
N PHE A 150 1.46 -6.39 -13.90
CA PHE A 150 2.68 -5.65 -13.59
C PHE A 150 3.75 -6.61 -13.08
N GLN A 151 5.00 -6.34 -13.47
CA GLN A 151 6.15 -7.06 -12.92
C GLN A 151 6.41 -6.53 -11.51
N ASP A 152 6.70 -7.44 -10.57
CA ASP A 152 7.16 -7.05 -9.24
C ASP A 152 8.42 -6.20 -9.35
N GLU A 153 8.54 -5.20 -8.49
CA GLU A 153 9.64 -4.25 -8.46
C GLU A 153 9.78 -3.37 -9.72
N SER A 154 8.72 -3.25 -10.54
CA SER A 154 8.71 -2.33 -11.69
C SER A 154 8.83 -0.86 -11.26
N CYS A 155 9.56 -0.06 -12.04
CA CYS A 155 9.79 1.37 -11.78
C CYS A 155 8.97 2.25 -12.75
N PHE A 156 8.41 3.33 -12.25
CA PHE A 156 7.69 4.33 -13.04
C PHE A 156 8.08 5.76 -12.67
N VAL A 157 8.14 6.64 -13.66
CA VAL A 157 8.18 8.09 -13.44
C VAL A 157 6.74 8.63 -13.49
N LEU A 158 6.36 9.39 -12.47
CA LEU A 158 5.03 9.97 -12.35
C LEU A 158 4.99 11.32 -13.07
N ASP A 159 4.02 11.44 -13.97
CA ASP A 159 3.61 12.70 -14.58
C ASP A 159 2.12 12.95 -14.30
N THR A 160 1.68 14.21 -14.42
CA THR A 160 0.31 14.62 -14.12
C THR A 160 -0.28 15.45 -15.24
N MET A 161 -1.52 15.14 -15.62
CA MET A 161 -2.29 15.89 -16.60
C MET A 161 -3.56 16.43 -15.95
N LYS A 162 -3.85 17.73 -16.11
CA LYS A 162 -5.07 18.34 -15.55
C LYS A 162 -6.31 17.69 -16.17
N ALA A 163 -7.30 17.32 -15.36
CA ALA A 163 -8.57 16.79 -15.84
C ALA A 163 -9.49 17.91 -16.32
N GLU A 164 -10.44 17.58 -17.20
CA GLU A 164 -11.39 18.55 -17.76
C GLU A 164 -12.46 19.00 -16.74
N THR A 165 -12.70 18.20 -15.69
CA THR A 165 -13.72 18.44 -14.67
C THR A 165 -13.08 18.61 -13.29
N ASN A 166 -13.32 19.77 -12.66
CA ASN A 166 -12.77 20.17 -11.35
C ASN A 166 -11.23 20.25 -11.27
N ASP A 167 -10.73 20.69 -10.11
CA ASP A 167 -9.30 20.80 -9.74
C ASP A 167 -8.65 19.41 -9.52
N SER A 168 -9.02 18.45 -10.37
CA SER A 168 -8.57 17.07 -10.37
C SER A 168 -7.55 16.82 -11.47
N TYR A 169 -6.76 15.77 -11.31
CA TYR A 169 -5.64 15.42 -12.18
C TYR A 169 -5.71 13.94 -12.55
N HIS A 170 -5.19 13.63 -13.72
CA HIS A 170 -4.84 12.28 -14.13
C HIS A 170 -3.37 12.03 -13.82
N ILE A 171 -3.05 10.83 -13.33
CA ILE A 171 -1.66 10.38 -13.13
C ILE A 171 -1.24 9.54 -14.34
N ILE A 172 -0.01 9.73 -14.79
CA ILE A 172 0.61 8.96 -15.86
C ILE A 172 1.85 8.25 -15.29
N LEU A 173 1.88 6.92 -15.39
CA LEU A 173 3.03 6.08 -15.10
C LEU A 173 3.85 5.90 -16.40
N LYS A 174 5.03 6.53 -16.46
CA LYS A 174 5.97 6.40 -17.59
C LYS A 174 6.98 5.28 -17.36
#